data_AF-A0A6A8MEQ2-F1
#
_entry.id   AF-A0A6A8MEQ2-F1
#
_cell.length_a   1.000
_cell.length_b   1.000
_cell.length_c   1.000
_cell.angle_alpha   90.00
_cell.angle_beta   90.00
_cell.angle_gamma   90.00
#
_symmetry.space_group_name_H-M   'P 1'
#
loop_
_entity.id
_entity.type
_entity.pdbx_description
1 polymer ?
#
loop_
_entity_poly.entity_id
_entity_poly.type
_entity_poly.pdbx_seq_one_letter_code
_entity_poly.pdbx_strand_id
1 'polypeptide(L)'
;METMETMPFHSQPAPASLVVLEAGQAREYSLTSKYVWDLGRQTPDSKPDISLTSHLASRKHGKITCLKDQWFYQDLGSLNGTYHNGEKVAAKQAIFLQNGDVLRIDTANLAHPDRRGVWILFTTDALGQKWQPFHFTRKVTVFGRDPSQCDFVLERPYVSARHMTITQEGSDYYIADCDSTAGTKVNGRYLHGKRKLQEKDFITLCDCKLIFTNGQLLYNLPKIKSPASQAADEHAQYLAGRQKLLCVNIKAKYAGPKQLLKDVRFDVEAGALVAILGTSGAGKTTLLTAINGMNVAGVDGSITYQGEELLNSRAGADLIRQKFGYVPQQNIGEDRQVLTVEYYLSFSVKAKLPHRSHKEYQQRVNQTLQMLDLTACRKKQIRQCSGGEQRRVMIGTELVADKEVLFLDEPDAGLDPGMKDSLFKNLQRLAHDHGKTILAIVHDVEKIDCFDKVVFLQKRGGVGRLAYLGTPEAVADEAGVGLENFSRIYQNLEQEK
;
A
#
# COMPACT_ATOMS: atom_id res chain seq x y z
N MET A 1 25.45 -23.25 -9.86
CA MET A 1 25.24 -23.00 -8.42
C MET A 1 25.28 -21.50 -8.25
N GLU A 2 24.15 -20.87 -8.51
CA GLU A 2 23.92 -19.46 -8.19
C GLU A 2 22.88 -19.42 -7.08
N THR A 3 23.19 -18.59 -6.10
CA THR A 3 22.49 -18.36 -4.86
C THR A 3 21.01 -18.09 -5.07
N MET A 4 20.16 -18.93 -4.48
CA MET A 4 18.74 -18.60 -4.24
C MET A 4 18.70 -17.32 -3.39
N GLU A 5 18.43 -16.20 -4.04
CA GLU A 5 18.01 -14.98 -3.36
C GLU A 5 16.77 -15.32 -2.53
N THR A 6 16.93 -15.15 -1.22
CA THR A 6 15.89 -15.23 -0.21
C THR A 6 14.71 -14.35 -0.60
N MET A 7 13.56 -14.95 -0.89
CA MET A 7 12.31 -14.24 -1.17
C MET A 7 11.88 -13.44 0.07
N PRO A 8 11.82 -12.09 0.02
CA PRO A 8 11.47 -11.29 1.18
C PRO A 8 9.97 -11.03 1.18
N PHE A 9 9.16 -12.06 1.44
CA PHE A 9 7.79 -11.81 1.90
C PHE A 9 7.83 -11.55 3.41
N HIS A 10 8.38 -10.39 3.76
CA HIS A 10 8.35 -9.91 5.13
C HIS A 10 6.91 -9.48 5.46
N SER A 11 6.39 -10.00 6.58
CA SER A 11 5.30 -9.39 7.32
C SER A 11 5.54 -7.88 7.43
N GLN A 12 4.47 -7.06 7.33
CA GLN A 12 4.58 -5.61 7.42
C GLN A 12 5.40 -5.23 8.68
N PRO A 13 6.39 -4.33 8.59
CA PRO A 13 7.01 -3.77 9.79
C PRO A 13 5.93 -2.99 10.55
N ALA A 14 5.65 -3.43 11.76
CA ALA A 14 4.71 -2.81 12.69
C ALA A 14 5.48 -2.23 13.89
N PRO A 15 4.86 -1.30 14.64
CA PRO A 15 5.41 -0.93 15.92
C PRO A 15 5.65 -2.16 16.79
N ALA A 16 6.80 -2.17 17.48
CA ALA A 16 7.18 -3.28 18.33
C ALA A 16 6.04 -3.64 19.29
N SER A 17 5.77 -4.92 19.43
CA SER A 17 4.68 -5.44 20.23
C SER A 17 5.14 -6.64 21.05
N LEU A 18 4.51 -6.83 22.20
CA LEU A 18 4.71 -8.00 23.05
C LEU A 18 3.46 -8.85 23.06
N VAL A 19 3.61 -10.13 22.79
CA VAL A 19 2.54 -11.11 22.96
C VAL A 19 2.80 -11.88 24.25
N VAL A 20 2.03 -11.56 25.28
CA VAL A 20 2.07 -12.22 26.59
C VAL A 20 1.14 -13.42 26.58
N LEU A 21 1.68 -14.57 26.91
CA LEU A 21 1.02 -15.86 26.96
C LEU A 21 1.03 -16.40 28.38
N GLU A 22 -0.14 -16.41 29.02
CA GLU A 22 -0.34 -17.02 30.33
C GLU A 22 -1.79 -17.51 30.45
N ALA A 23 -2.01 -18.53 31.27
CA ALA A 23 -3.33 -19.15 31.47
C ALA A 23 -4.05 -19.58 30.17
N GLY A 24 -3.30 -19.95 29.13
CA GLY A 24 -3.85 -20.37 27.84
C GLY A 24 -4.44 -19.24 26.99
N GLN A 25 -4.16 -17.97 27.33
CA GLN A 25 -4.60 -16.80 26.58
C GLN A 25 -3.39 -15.98 26.11
N ALA A 26 -3.52 -15.39 24.93
CA ALA A 26 -2.56 -14.43 24.38
C ALA A 26 -3.11 -13.01 24.53
N ARG A 27 -2.29 -12.11 25.08
CA ARG A 27 -2.58 -10.68 25.19
C ARG A 27 -1.48 -9.88 24.52
N GLU A 28 -1.88 -8.92 23.69
CA GLU A 28 -0.96 -8.09 22.93
C GLU A 28 -0.79 -6.73 23.59
N TYR A 29 0.45 -6.26 23.66
CA TYR A 29 0.84 -4.94 24.15
C TYR A 29 1.63 -4.23 23.06
N SER A 30 1.04 -3.19 22.46
CA SER A 30 1.70 -2.38 21.45
C SER A 30 2.60 -1.33 22.11
N LEU A 31 3.88 -1.33 21.80
CA LEU A 31 4.90 -0.49 22.43
C LEU A 31 5.09 0.85 21.69
N THR A 32 4.01 1.62 21.55
CA THR A 32 3.97 2.84 20.70
C THR A 32 4.01 4.16 21.49
N SER A 33 3.58 4.16 22.74
CA SER A 33 3.28 5.39 23.49
C SER A 33 4.37 5.83 24.47
N LYS A 34 5.39 4.99 24.72
CA LYS A 34 6.41 5.20 25.75
C LYS A 34 7.74 4.56 25.38
N TYR A 35 8.82 5.10 25.93
CA TYR A 35 10.17 4.55 25.80
C TYR A 35 10.55 3.56 26.90
N VAL A 36 9.80 3.52 28.02
CA VAL A 36 10.03 2.58 29.13
C VAL A 36 8.69 1.97 29.52
N TRP A 37 8.67 0.65 29.67
CA TRP A 37 7.50 -0.16 30.02
C TRP A 37 7.83 -1.07 31.19
N ASP A 38 7.10 -0.93 32.30
CA ASP A 38 7.29 -1.80 33.46
C ASP A 38 6.55 -3.13 33.27
N LEU A 39 7.25 -4.24 33.55
CA LEU A 39 6.71 -5.60 33.49
C LEU A 39 6.61 -6.19 34.90
N GLY A 40 5.43 -6.71 35.25
CA GLY A 40 5.28 -7.36 36.54
C GLY A 40 3.91 -7.94 36.83
N ARG A 41 3.80 -8.58 37.99
CA ARG A 41 2.56 -9.16 38.48
C ARG A 41 1.61 -8.09 39.00
N GLN A 42 0.38 -8.08 38.47
CA GLN A 42 -0.67 -7.18 38.91
C GLN A 42 -1.17 -7.56 40.31
N THR A 43 -1.30 -6.57 41.18
CA THR A 43 -1.91 -6.67 42.52
C THR A 43 -2.77 -5.42 42.78
N PRO A 44 -3.64 -5.39 43.79
CA PRO A 44 -4.37 -4.17 44.15
C PRO A 44 -3.46 -2.94 44.30
N ASP A 45 -2.25 -3.13 44.85
CA ASP A 45 -1.27 -2.06 45.08
C ASP A 45 -0.22 -1.88 43.96
N SER A 46 -0.30 -2.64 42.86
CA SER A 46 0.71 -2.64 41.78
C SER A 46 0.06 -2.83 40.42
N LYS A 47 0.14 -1.81 39.57
CA LYS A 47 -0.36 -1.81 38.18
C LYS A 47 0.78 -1.50 37.20
N PRO A 48 1.58 -2.52 36.81
CA PRO A 48 2.62 -2.35 35.80
C PRO A 48 2.02 -2.16 34.41
N ASP A 49 2.75 -1.51 33.49
CA ASP A 49 2.30 -1.27 32.11
C ASP A 49 2.00 -2.59 31.39
N ILE A 50 2.87 -3.59 31.57
CA ILE A 50 2.68 -4.95 31.09
C ILE A 50 2.31 -5.83 32.28
N SER A 51 1.00 -6.02 32.45
CA SER A 51 0.42 -6.70 33.62
C SER A 51 0.30 -8.20 33.45
N LEU A 52 1.03 -8.93 34.29
CA LEU A 52 1.01 -10.39 34.39
C LEU A 52 0.09 -10.83 35.54
N THR A 53 -0.57 -11.97 35.39
CA THR A 53 -1.42 -12.56 36.44
C THR A 53 -0.72 -13.71 37.17
N SER A 54 0.27 -14.34 36.52
CA SER A 54 1.00 -15.48 37.10
C SER A 54 1.75 -15.13 38.38
N HIS A 55 1.58 -15.98 39.41
CA HIS A 55 2.35 -15.91 40.66
C HIS A 55 3.85 -16.20 40.50
N LEU A 56 4.28 -16.73 39.35
CA LEU A 56 5.70 -16.91 39.05
C LEU A 56 6.38 -15.57 38.71
N ALA A 57 5.61 -14.56 38.32
CA ALA A 57 6.11 -13.21 38.13
C ALA A 57 6.19 -12.43 39.46
N SER A 58 7.22 -11.59 39.57
CA SER A 58 7.39 -10.65 40.68
C SER A 58 6.55 -9.39 40.42
N ARG A 59 6.17 -8.65 41.47
CA ARG A 59 5.38 -7.40 41.31
C ARG A 59 6.13 -6.37 40.45
N LYS A 60 7.45 -6.27 40.64
CA LYS A 60 8.40 -5.59 39.77
C LYS A 60 9.35 -6.63 39.21
N HIS A 61 9.06 -7.16 38.02
CA HIS A 61 9.80 -8.30 37.47
C HIS A 61 10.90 -7.84 36.53
N GLY A 62 10.54 -7.01 35.56
CA GLY A 62 11.45 -6.52 34.54
C GLY A 62 11.00 -5.17 34.00
N LYS A 63 11.78 -4.64 33.08
CA LYS A 63 11.37 -3.49 32.26
C LYS A 63 11.82 -3.67 30.82
N ILE A 64 11.08 -3.05 29.92
CA ILE A 64 11.39 -2.98 28.49
C ILE A 64 11.66 -1.53 28.14
N THR A 65 12.75 -1.27 27.42
CA THR A 65 13.22 0.08 27.11
C THR A 65 13.56 0.21 25.63
N CYS A 66 13.12 1.30 25.01
CA CYS A 66 13.49 1.68 23.65
C CYS A 66 14.55 2.80 23.70
N LEU A 67 15.71 2.55 23.09
CA LEU A 67 16.80 3.52 22.94
C LEU A 67 17.22 3.56 21.47
N LYS A 68 17.11 4.71 20.79
CA LYS A 68 17.48 4.87 19.37
C LYS A 68 16.84 3.79 18.47
N ASP A 69 15.54 3.56 18.63
CA ASP A 69 14.75 2.56 17.91
C ASP A 69 15.19 1.09 18.14
N GLN A 70 16.01 0.84 19.17
CA GLN A 70 16.41 -0.48 19.62
C GLN A 70 15.74 -0.84 20.94
N TRP A 71 15.24 -2.08 21.03
CA TRP A 71 14.50 -2.56 22.19
C TRP A 71 15.37 -3.42 23.09
N PHE A 72 15.25 -3.20 24.40
CA PHE A 72 16.00 -3.91 25.42
C PHE A 72 15.08 -4.42 26.53
N TYR A 73 15.38 -5.60 27.05
CA TYR A 73 14.78 -6.13 28.27
C TYR A 73 15.79 -6.14 29.41
N GLN A 74 15.36 -5.82 30.63
CA GLN A 74 16.17 -5.95 31.84
C GLN A 74 15.35 -6.59 32.96
N ASP A 75 15.83 -7.71 33.52
CA ASP A 75 15.28 -8.29 34.75
C ASP A 75 15.70 -7.44 35.97
N LEU A 76 14.76 -7.09 36.83
CA LEU A 76 14.96 -6.19 37.96
C LEU A 76 15.38 -6.90 39.27
N GLY A 77 15.94 -8.10 39.16
CA GLY A 77 16.26 -8.96 40.31
C GLY A 77 15.03 -9.73 40.79
N SER A 78 14.26 -10.24 39.84
CA SER A 78 13.04 -10.97 40.11
C SER A 78 13.31 -12.32 40.79
N LEU A 79 12.31 -12.86 41.51
CA LEU A 79 12.50 -14.08 42.31
C LEU A 79 12.86 -15.31 41.46
N ASN A 80 12.12 -15.54 40.38
CA ASN A 80 12.34 -16.69 39.49
C ASN A 80 13.31 -16.36 38.33
N GLY A 81 13.63 -15.08 38.13
CA GLY A 81 14.37 -14.60 36.98
C GLY A 81 13.56 -14.66 35.69
N THR A 82 14.21 -14.26 34.61
CA THR A 82 13.70 -14.34 33.24
C THR A 82 14.68 -15.14 32.38
N TYR A 83 14.16 -15.89 31.43
CA TYR A 83 14.95 -16.61 30.44
C TYR A 83 14.70 -16.01 29.06
N HIS A 84 15.75 -15.69 28.32
CA HIS A 84 15.71 -15.20 26.94
C HIS A 84 16.16 -16.31 26.00
N ASN A 85 15.28 -16.74 25.10
CA ASN A 85 15.53 -17.83 24.16
C ASN A 85 16.09 -19.13 24.81
N GLY A 86 15.72 -19.37 26.08
CA GLY A 86 16.13 -20.54 26.86
C GLY A 86 17.32 -20.30 27.80
N GLU A 87 18.02 -19.17 27.68
CA GLU A 87 19.15 -18.82 28.55
C GLU A 87 18.74 -17.86 29.66
N LYS A 88 19.25 -18.06 30.88
CA LYS A 88 18.85 -17.21 32.01
C LYS A 88 19.48 -15.83 31.88
N VAL A 89 18.66 -14.79 31.92
CA VAL A 89 19.11 -13.40 31.91
C VAL A 89 19.78 -13.09 33.24
N ALA A 90 20.99 -12.54 33.20
CA ALA A 90 21.68 -12.11 34.42
C ALA A 90 20.93 -10.94 35.07
N ALA A 91 20.81 -10.97 36.39
CA ALA A 91 20.07 -9.96 37.14
C ALA A 91 20.62 -8.55 36.86
N LYS A 92 19.73 -7.60 36.55
CA LYS A 92 20.07 -6.21 36.21
C LYS A 92 20.95 -6.03 34.96
N GLN A 93 21.12 -7.04 34.13
CA GLN A 93 21.72 -6.87 32.80
C GLN A 93 20.63 -6.55 31.78
N ALA A 94 20.87 -5.56 30.92
CA ALA A 94 20.02 -5.30 29.77
C ALA A 94 20.43 -6.19 28.60
N ILE A 95 19.45 -6.84 27.97
CA ILE A 95 19.62 -7.66 26.77
C ILE A 95 18.89 -7.02 25.60
N PHE A 96 19.45 -7.14 24.41
CA PHE A 96 18.84 -6.65 23.17
C PHE A 96 17.74 -7.61 22.71
N LEU A 97 16.60 -7.07 22.29
CA LEU A 97 15.47 -7.84 21.76
C LEU A 97 15.44 -7.73 20.24
N GLN A 98 15.45 -8.88 19.57
CA GLN A 98 15.26 -9.03 18.14
C GLN A 98 13.88 -9.60 17.85
N ASN A 99 13.34 -9.28 16.66
CA ASN A 99 12.06 -9.82 16.22
C ASN A 99 12.07 -11.36 16.31
N GLY A 100 11.10 -11.92 17.03
CA GLY A 100 10.99 -13.35 17.27
C GLY A 100 11.58 -13.81 18.61
N ASP A 101 12.24 -12.94 19.37
CA ASP A 101 12.77 -13.28 20.68
C ASP A 101 11.66 -13.62 21.69
N VAL A 102 11.94 -14.62 22.53
CA VAL A 102 11.02 -15.08 23.56
C VAL A 102 11.63 -14.87 24.94
N LEU A 103 10.92 -14.13 25.79
CA LEU A 103 11.18 -14.05 27.22
C LEU A 103 10.26 -15.03 27.96
N ARG A 104 10.81 -15.80 28.87
CA ARG A 104 10.08 -16.81 29.65
C ARG A 104 10.28 -16.56 31.15
N ILE A 105 9.16 -16.53 31.87
CA ILE A 105 9.10 -16.49 33.32
C ILE A 105 8.48 -17.80 33.78
N ASP A 106 9.28 -18.66 34.40
CA ASP A 106 8.86 -20.01 34.76
C ASP A 106 9.65 -20.50 35.98
N THR A 107 9.40 -21.74 36.39
CA THR A 107 10.25 -22.47 37.33
C THR A 107 11.63 -22.73 36.73
N ALA A 108 12.60 -23.06 37.59
CA ALA A 108 13.99 -23.29 37.17
C ALA A 108 14.17 -24.48 36.20
N ASN A 109 13.20 -25.41 36.14
CA ASN A 109 13.25 -26.57 35.25
C ASN A 109 12.61 -26.25 33.90
N LEU A 110 13.42 -25.77 32.95
CA LEU A 110 12.92 -25.39 31.62
C LEU A 110 12.45 -26.58 30.77
N ALA A 111 12.90 -27.80 31.07
CA ALA A 111 12.52 -29.01 30.34
C ALA A 111 11.09 -29.48 30.64
N HIS A 112 10.53 -29.04 31.78
CA HIS A 112 9.16 -29.35 32.20
C HIS A 112 8.43 -28.05 32.59
N PRO A 113 8.00 -27.25 31.59
CA PRO A 113 7.35 -25.96 31.82
C PRO A 113 6.13 -26.03 32.74
N ASP A 114 6.00 -25.07 33.67
CA ASP A 114 4.81 -24.95 34.52
C ASP A 114 3.67 -24.33 33.70
N ARG A 115 2.45 -24.85 33.88
CA ARG A 115 1.25 -24.31 33.22
C ARG A 115 1.04 -22.82 33.52
N ARG A 116 1.47 -22.35 34.70
CA ARG A 116 1.40 -20.95 35.15
C ARG A 116 2.53 -20.08 34.61
N GLY A 117 3.56 -20.63 33.95
CA GLY A 117 4.65 -19.82 33.41
C GLY A 117 4.14 -18.82 32.36
N VAL A 118 4.89 -17.75 32.17
CA VAL A 118 4.56 -16.65 31.24
C VAL A 118 5.57 -16.67 30.10
N TRP A 119 5.09 -16.63 28.88
CA TRP A 119 5.91 -16.46 27.68
C TRP A 119 5.58 -15.12 27.08
N ILE A 120 6.60 -14.39 26.66
CA ILE A 120 6.46 -13.06 26.08
C ILE A 120 7.24 -13.08 24.78
N LEU A 121 6.54 -13.10 23.66
CA LEU A 121 7.14 -12.94 22.35
C LEU A 121 7.33 -11.45 22.07
N PHE A 122 8.55 -11.05 21.71
CA PHE A 122 8.82 -9.75 21.12
C PHE A 122 8.71 -9.84 19.60
N THR A 123 7.92 -8.96 18.99
CA THR A 123 7.69 -8.95 17.55
C THR A 123 7.64 -7.53 17.00
N THR A 124 8.28 -7.32 15.86
CA THR A 124 8.13 -6.12 15.02
C THR A 124 7.33 -6.41 13.76
N ASP A 125 6.87 -7.64 13.60
CA ASP A 125 5.95 -8.03 12.53
C ASP A 125 4.54 -7.56 12.86
N ALA A 126 3.80 -7.10 11.84
CA ALA A 126 2.38 -6.84 11.94
C ALA A 126 1.64 -8.12 12.33
N LEU A 127 1.18 -8.15 13.57
CA LEU A 127 0.22 -9.13 14.04
C LEU A 127 -1.12 -8.83 13.34
N GLY A 128 -1.78 -9.87 12.85
CA GLY A 128 -3.00 -9.72 12.07
C GLY A 128 -4.24 -9.54 12.94
N GLN A 129 -5.06 -10.59 13.04
CA GLN A 129 -6.28 -10.58 13.88
C GLN A 129 -5.95 -10.85 15.35
N LYS A 130 -6.98 -10.85 16.23
CA LYS A 130 -6.85 -11.41 17.58
C LYS A 130 -6.36 -12.85 17.48
N TRP A 131 -5.49 -13.27 18.41
CA TRP A 131 -5.05 -14.66 18.54
C TRP A 131 -6.26 -15.59 18.64
N GLN A 132 -6.30 -16.61 17.77
CA GLN A 132 -7.42 -17.53 17.68
C GLN A 132 -7.01 -18.94 18.15
N PRO A 133 -7.89 -19.64 18.89
CA PRO A 133 -7.66 -21.03 19.20
C PRO A 133 -7.97 -21.93 17.99
N PHE A 134 -7.17 -22.95 17.80
CA PHE A 134 -7.41 -24.06 16.90
C PHE A 134 -7.31 -25.36 17.67
N HIS A 135 -8.42 -26.10 17.69
CA HIS A 135 -8.53 -27.37 18.38
C HIS A 135 -8.28 -28.50 17.38
N PHE A 136 -7.41 -29.43 17.73
CA PHE A 136 -7.17 -30.60 16.91
C PHE A 136 -8.41 -31.50 16.91
N THR A 137 -8.96 -31.77 15.72
CA THR A 137 -10.16 -32.60 15.55
C THR A 137 -9.83 -34.01 15.07
N ARG A 138 -8.58 -34.26 14.66
CA ARG A 138 -8.10 -35.51 14.07
C ARG A 138 -6.78 -35.93 14.70
N LYS A 139 -6.51 -37.24 14.66
CA LYS A 139 -5.25 -37.81 15.15
C LYS A 139 -4.03 -37.26 14.42
N VAL A 140 -4.14 -37.02 13.12
CA VAL A 140 -3.13 -36.32 12.31
C VAL A 140 -3.80 -35.09 11.76
N THR A 141 -3.24 -33.91 12.08
CA THR A 141 -3.67 -32.62 11.54
C THR A 141 -2.62 -32.12 10.57
N VAL A 142 -3.03 -31.79 9.36
CA VAL A 142 -2.17 -31.33 8.27
C VAL A 142 -2.33 -29.82 8.08
N PHE A 143 -1.21 -29.12 7.99
CA PHE A 143 -1.14 -27.67 7.78
C PHE A 143 -0.49 -27.39 6.43
N GLY A 144 -1.04 -26.45 5.66
CA GLY A 144 -0.50 -26.09 4.34
C GLY A 144 -1.45 -25.21 3.55
N ARG A 145 -1.07 -24.90 2.31
CA ARG A 145 -1.81 -23.98 1.43
C ARG A 145 -2.98 -24.62 0.70
N ASP A 146 -2.95 -25.93 0.46
CA ASP A 146 -3.95 -26.61 -0.36
C ASP A 146 -5.14 -27.10 0.50
N PRO A 147 -6.36 -26.53 0.32
CA PRO A 147 -7.53 -26.92 1.10
C PRO A 147 -7.99 -28.36 0.84
N SER A 148 -7.58 -28.99 -0.27
CA SER A 148 -7.90 -30.39 -0.54
C SER A 148 -7.03 -31.38 0.27
N GLN A 149 -5.92 -30.90 0.85
CA GLN A 149 -4.94 -31.74 1.54
C GLN A 149 -4.74 -31.39 3.01
N CYS A 150 -5.27 -30.24 3.47
CA CYS A 150 -4.96 -29.66 4.78
C CYS A 150 -6.21 -29.49 5.66
N ASP A 151 -6.05 -29.79 6.95
CA ASP A 151 -7.06 -29.52 7.97
C ASP A 151 -6.99 -28.07 8.47
N PHE A 152 -5.79 -27.48 8.43
CA PHE A 152 -5.55 -26.07 8.71
C PHE A 152 -4.98 -25.40 7.47
N VAL A 153 -5.81 -24.63 6.78
CA VAL A 153 -5.47 -24.00 5.51
C VAL A 153 -4.82 -22.64 5.74
N LEU A 154 -3.62 -22.49 5.22
CA LEU A 154 -2.83 -21.25 5.24
C LEU A 154 -2.72 -20.75 3.80
N GLU A 155 -3.71 -19.96 3.37
CA GLU A 155 -3.76 -19.38 2.02
C GLU A 155 -2.65 -18.33 1.84
N ARG A 156 -1.42 -18.80 1.63
CA ARG A 156 -0.20 -17.99 1.51
C ARG A 156 0.67 -18.57 0.41
N PRO A 157 1.09 -17.79 -0.61
CA PRO A 157 1.78 -18.33 -1.78
C PRO A 157 3.11 -19.03 -1.47
N TYR A 158 3.79 -18.61 -0.40
CA TYR A 158 5.05 -19.18 0.08
C TYR A 158 4.88 -20.37 1.05
N VAL A 159 3.66 -20.68 1.47
CA VAL A 159 3.38 -21.91 2.23
C VAL A 159 3.21 -23.06 1.24
N SER A 160 3.98 -24.14 1.42
CA SER A 160 3.84 -25.37 0.64
C SER A 160 2.41 -25.93 0.71
N ALA A 161 1.97 -26.60 -0.37
CA ALA A 161 0.63 -27.20 -0.48
C ALA A 161 0.29 -28.06 0.75
N ARG A 162 1.27 -28.85 1.21
CA ARG A 162 1.32 -29.57 2.47
C ARG A 162 2.64 -29.20 3.16
N HIS A 163 2.59 -28.53 4.31
CA HIS A 163 3.76 -27.89 4.91
C HIS A 163 4.25 -28.64 6.17
N MET A 164 3.36 -28.90 7.11
CA MET A 164 3.70 -29.62 8.34
C MET A 164 2.52 -30.48 8.81
N THR A 165 2.80 -31.41 9.71
CA THR A 165 1.78 -32.18 10.43
C THR A 165 1.98 -32.11 11.93
N ILE A 166 0.87 -32.17 12.66
CA ILE A 166 0.85 -32.43 14.09
C ILE A 166 0.05 -33.71 14.33
N THR A 167 0.68 -34.70 14.94
CA THR A 167 0.12 -36.01 15.24
C THR A 167 -0.07 -36.17 16.74
N GLN A 168 -1.30 -36.49 17.15
CA GLN A 168 -1.64 -36.84 18.51
C GLN A 168 -1.40 -38.34 18.76
N GLU A 169 -0.60 -38.65 19.77
CA GLU A 169 -0.28 -40.01 20.22
C GLU A 169 -0.54 -40.11 21.72
N GLY A 170 -1.71 -40.63 22.09
CA GLY A 170 -2.16 -40.62 23.49
C GLY A 170 -2.41 -39.19 23.97
N SER A 171 -1.74 -38.80 25.05
CA SER A 171 -1.76 -37.42 25.58
C SER A 171 -0.72 -36.49 24.92
N ASP A 172 0.18 -37.04 24.12
CA ASP A 172 1.30 -36.31 23.55
C ASP A 172 1.02 -35.85 22.11
N TYR A 173 1.65 -34.75 21.71
CA TYR A 173 1.56 -34.21 20.36
C TYR A 173 2.96 -34.16 19.75
N TYR A 174 3.06 -34.51 18.47
CA TYR A 174 4.31 -34.54 17.73
C TYR A 174 4.19 -33.74 16.45
N ILE A 175 5.14 -32.85 16.19
CA ILE A 175 5.23 -32.05 14.99
C ILE A 175 6.26 -32.66 14.02
N ALA A 176 5.97 -32.62 12.72
CA ALA A 176 6.89 -32.99 11.65
C ALA A 176 6.71 -32.06 10.45
N ASP A 177 7.82 -31.62 9.86
CA ASP A 177 7.82 -30.88 8.60
C ASP A 177 7.58 -31.86 7.43
N CYS A 178 6.87 -31.43 6.38
CA CYS A 178 6.53 -32.25 5.21
C CYS A 178 7.43 -31.92 4.00
N ASP A 179 8.73 -31.78 4.22
CA ASP A 179 9.71 -31.32 3.22
C ASP A 179 9.29 -29.99 2.58
N SER A 180 8.84 -29.08 3.44
CA SER A 180 8.33 -27.79 3.02
C SER A 180 9.45 -26.90 2.47
N THR A 181 9.11 -26.03 1.52
CA THR A 181 10.09 -25.17 0.84
C THR A 181 10.76 -24.18 1.77
N ALA A 182 10.01 -23.65 2.77
CA ALA A 182 10.50 -22.65 3.71
C ALA A 182 10.96 -23.24 5.06
N GLY A 183 10.62 -24.50 5.33
CA GLY A 183 10.86 -25.18 6.59
C GLY A 183 9.97 -24.70 7.75
N THR A 184 9.72 -25.60 8.69
CA THR A 184 9.07 -25.31 9.97
C THR A 184 10.10 -25.08 11.06
N LYS A 185 9.93 -24.04 11.89
CA LYS A 185 10.74 -23.79 13.08
C LYS A 185 9.93 -24.01 14.35
N VAL A 186 10.59 -24.52 15.40
CA VAL A 186 10.03 -24.61 16.75
C VAL A 186 11.01 -24.00 17.74
N ASN A 187 10.59 -22.96 18.45
CA ASN A 187 11.42 -22.12 19.33
C ASN A 187 12.65 -21.57 18.61
N GLY A 188 12.44 -21.03 17.40
CA GLY A 188 13.50 -20.41 16.58
C GLY A 188 14.41 -21.38 15.82
N ARG A 189 14.33 -22.69 16.07
CA ARG A 189 15.19 -23.70 15.42
C ARG A 189 14.41 -24.50 14.38
N TYR A 190 15.02 -24.72 13.21
CA TYR A 190 14.43 -25.57 12.18
C TYR A 190 14.17 -26.98 12.69
N LEU A 191 13.02 -27.51 12.33
CA LEU A 191 12.58 -28.84 12.68
C LEU A 191 13.27 -29.85 11.77
N HIS A 192 13.90 -30.87 12.37
CA HIS A 192 14.46 -32.01 11.66
C HIS A 192 13.76 -33.28 12.15
N GLY A 193 13.01 -33.93 11.25
CA GLY A 193 12.21 -35.09 11.59
C GLY A 193 11.05 -34.79 12.54
N LYS A 194 10.61 -35.82 13.27
CA LYS A 194 9.47 -35.77 14.20
C LYS A 194 9.94 -35.32 15.59
N ARG A 195 9.32 -34.30 16.16
CA ARG A 195 9.61 -33.77 17.51
C ARG A 195 8.36 -33.75 18.38
N LYS A 196 8.48 -34.10 19.66
CA LYS A 196 7.41 -33.94 20.65
C LYS A 196 7.21 -32.45 20.97
N LEU A 197 5.99 -31.95 20.85
CA LEU A 197 5.60 -30.61 21.26
C LEU A 197 5.50 -30.53 22.79
N GLN A 198 6.06 -29.47 23.35
CA GLN A 198 5.96 -29.13 24.77
C GLN A 198 5.00 -27.96 24.95
N GLU A 199 4.44 -27.84 26.16
CA GLU A 199 3.57 -26.72 26.52
C GLU A 199 4.26 -25.38 26.22
N LYS A 200 3.58 -24.56 25.41
CA LYS A 200 4.01 -23.24 24.92
C LYS A 200 5.18 -23.26 23.95
N ASP A 201 5.38 -24.38 23.24
CA ASP A 201 6.25 -24.40 22.06
C ASP A 201 5.74 -23.40 21.02
N PHE A 202 6.64 -22.52 20.61
CA PHE A 202 6.39 -21.51 19.59
C PHE A 202 6.75 -22.07 18.22
N ILE A 203 5.77 -22.20 17.34
CA ILE A 203 5.92 -22.74 16.00
C ILE A 203 5.89 -21.58 15.02
N THR A 204 6.88 -21.53 14.13
CA THR A 204 6.96 -20.55 13.05
C THR A 204 7.04 -21.29 11.73
N LEU A 205 6.13 -20.96 10.82
CA LEU A 205 6.17 -21.41 9.45
C LEU A 205 5.97 -20.19 8.55
N CYS A 206 6.98 -19.89 7.73
CA CYS A 206 7.06 -18.61 7.01
C CYS A 206 6.89 -17.40 7.97
N ASP A 207 5.87 -16.57 7.75
CA ASP A 207 5.47 -15.42 8.57
C ASP A 207 4.36 -15.75 9.59
N CYS A 208 3.85 -16.98 9.58
CA CYS A 208 2.76 -17.42 10.43
C CYS A 208 3.30 -17.89 11.79
N LYS A 209 2.67 -17.39 12.86
CA LYS A 209 3.08 -17.64 14.24
C LYS A 209 2.00 -18.46 14.95
N LEU A 210 2.38 -19.62 15.49
CA LEU A 210 1.51 -20.50 16.24
C LEU A 210 2.15 -20.87 17.57
N ILE A 211 1.34 -21.15 18.58
CA ILE A 211 1.77 -21.54 19.92
C ILE A 211 0.98 -22.76 20.31
N PHE A 212 1.68 -23.83 20.67
CA PHE A 212 1.03 -25.01 21.23
C PHE A 212 0.77 -24.81 22.73
N THR A 213 -0.48 -24.91 23.19
CA THR A 213 -0.82 -24.79 24.61
C THR A 213 -2.05 -25.63 24.93
N ASN A 214 -2.04 -26.34 26.06
CA ASN A 214 -3.17 -27.14 26.55
C ASN A 214 -3.79 -28.09 25.49
N GLY A 215 -2.96 -28.68 24.63
CA GLY A 215 -3.44 -29.58 23.57
C GLY A 215 -4.22 -28.90 22.45
N GLN A 216 -4.01 -27.60 22.24
CA GLN A 216 -4.53 -26.81 21.12
C GLN A 216 -3.42 -25.91 20.56
N LEU A 217 -3.69 -25.21 19.46
CA LEU A 217 -2.86 -24.11 18.97
C LEU A 217 -3.54 -22.78 19.25
N LEU A 218 -2.77 -21.77 19.61
CA LEU A 218 -3.13 -20.37 19.42
C LEU A 218 -2.37 -19.88 18.19
N TYR A 219 -3.06 -19.25 17.24
CA TYR A 219 -2.40 -18.75 16.04
C TYR A 219 -2.75 -17.29 15.77
N ASN A 220 -1.82 -16.60 15.12
CA ASN A 220 -2.01 -15.26 14.58
C ASN A 220 -1.41 -15.24 13.18
N LEU A 221 -2.27 -15.07 12.17
CA LEU A 221 -1.84 -14.94 10.79
C LEU A 221 -1.66 -13.46 10.48
N PRO A 222 -0.50 -13.04 9.94
CA PRO A 222 -0.31 -11.66 9.53
C PRO A 222 -1.33 -11.28 8.45
N LYS A 223 -1.74 -10.01 8.42
CA LYS A 223 -2.59 -9.48 7.35
C LYS A 223 -1.82 -9.63 6.03
N ILE A 224 -2.42 -10.31 5.05
CA ILE A 224 -1.90 -10.29 3.67
C ILE A 224 -2.12 -8.87 3.15
N LYS A 225 -1.09 -8.27 2.55
CA LYS A 225 -1.27 -7.13 1.66
C LYS A 225 -2.27 -7.55 0.59
N SER A 226 -3.40 -6.85 0.46
CA SER A 226 -4.22 -6.99 -0.75
C SER A 226 -3.34 -6.67 -1.97
N PRO A 227 -3.62 -7.24 -3.15
CA PRO A 227 -2.92 -6.87 -4.39
C PRO A 227 -2.87 -5.35 -4.60
N ALA A 228 -3.95 -4.67 -4.21
CA ALA A 228 -4.05 -3.21 -4.11
C ALA A 228 -2.97 -2.58 -3.23
N SER A 229 -2.78 -3.04 -1.99
CA SER A 229 -1.72 -2.50 -1.10
C SER A 229 -0.29 -2.80 -1.56
N GLN A 230 -0.08 -3.81 -2.41
CA GLN A 230 1.22 -4.07 -3.02
C GLN A 230 1.48 -3.08 -4.17
N ALA A 231 0.48 -2.81 -5.01
CA ALA A 231 0.54 -1.75 -6.02
C ALA A 231 0.75 -0.37 -5.38
N ALA A 232 0.13 -0.11 -4.23
CA ALA A 232 0.32 1.10 -3.42
C ALA A 232 1.78 1.36 -3.05
N ASP A 233 2.45 0.33 -2.52
CA ASP A 233 3.84 0.41 -2.10
C ASP A 233 4.75 0.57 -3.32
N GLU A 234 4.44 -0.13 -4.42
CA GLU A 234 5.14 0.04 -5.70
C GLU A 234 4.98 1.47 -6.25
N HIS A 235 3.79 2.06 -6.18
CA HIS A 235 3.52 3.43 -6.63
C HIS A 235 4.19 4.47 -5.73
N ALA A 236 4.08 4.31 -4.41
CA ALA A 236 4.75 5.17 -3.44
C ALA A 236 6.28 5.10 -3.61
N GLN A 237 6.83 3.91 -3.82
CA GLN A 237 8.25 3.69 -4.06
C GLN A 237 8.69 4.19 -5.45
N TYR A 238 7.84 4.08 -6.47
CA TYR A 238 8.08 4.60 -7.82
C TYR A 238 8.21 6.13 -7.84
N LEU A 239 7.38 6.82 -7.05
CA LEU A 239 7.46 8.28 -6.90
C LEU A 239 8.55 8.73 -5.90
N ALA A 240 9.00 7.84 -5.00
CA ALA A 240 9.99 8.18 -4.00
C ALA A 240 11.31 8.68 -4.64
N GLY A 241 11.73 9.89 -4.26
CA GLY A 241 12.95 10.51 -4.77
C GLY A 241 12.84 11.16 -6.14
N ARG A 242 11.68 11.09 -6.81
CA ARG A 242 11.47 11.82 -8.07
C ARG A 242 11.30 13.32 -7.83
N GLN A 243 11.73 14.13 -8.80
CA GLN A 243 11.60 15.57 -8.75
C GLN A 243 10.12 15.99 -8.80
N LYS A 244 9.75 16.96 -7.97
CA LYS A 244 8.47 17.68 -8.06
C LYS A 244 8.46 18.50 -9.35
N LEU A 245 7.63 18.09 -10.30
CA LEU A 245 7.51 18.72 -11.60
C LEU A 245 6.52 19.88 -11.58
N LEU A 246 5.39 19.72 -10.90
CA LEU A 246 4.39 20.76 -10.70
C LEU A 246 4.15 20.99 -9.21
N CYS A 247 4.06 22.26 -8.80
CA CYS A 247 3.58 22.64 -7.48
C CYS A 247 2.37 23.56 -7.65
N VAL A 248 1.23 23.15 -7.12
CA VAL A 248 -0.04 23.88 -7.22
C VAL A 248 -0.35 24.48 -5.86
N ASN A 249 -0.51 25.79 -5.78
CA ASN A 249 -0.91 26.50 -4.57
C ASN A 249 -1.97 27.55 -4.90
N ILE A 250 -3.22 27.10 -5.06
CA ILE A 250 -4.37 27.99 -5.32
C ILE A 250 -5.03 28.32 -3.99
N LYS A 251 -4.83 29.53 -3.49
CA LYS A 251 -5.54 30.06 -2.31
C LYS A 251 -7.00 30.28 -2.63
N ALA A 252 -7.29 30.89 -3.78
CA ALA A 252 -8.64 31.08 -4.27
C ALA A 252 -8.69 31.12 -5.81
N LYS A 253 -9.83 30.73 -6.38
CA LYS A 253 -10.13 30.90 -7.82
C LYS A 253 -11.53 31.47 -7.96
N TYR A 254 -11.65 32.62 -8.62
CA TYR A 254 -12.92 33.30 -8.84
C TYR A 254 -13.37 33.25 -10.31
N ALA A 255 -14.68 33.28 -10.50
CA ALA A 255 -15.34 33.59 -11.77
C ALA A 255 -16.37 34.70 -11.50
N GLY A 256 -15.98 35.95 -11.79
CA GLY A 256 -16.71 37.12 -11.31
C GLY A 256 -16.77 37.16 -9.78
N PRO A 257 -17.95 37.36 -9.15
CA PRO A 257 -18.08 37.40 -7.69
C PRO A 257 -18.05 36.00 -7.04
N LYS A 258 -18.15 34.93 -7.83
CA LYS A 258 -18.28 33.56 -7.31
C LYS A 258 -16.91 32.93 -7.10
N GLN A 259 -16.63 32.49 -5.88
CA GLN A 259 -15.46 31.66 -5.58
C GLN A 259 -15.72 30.21 -6.01
N LEU A 260 -14.87 29.68 -6.89
CA LEU A 260 -14.95 28.31 -7.42
C LEU A 260 -14.05 27.34 -6.66
N LEU A 261 -12.82 27.76 -6.34
CA LEU A 261 -11.88 26.96 -5.54
C LEU A 261 -11.36 27.76 -4.34
N LYS A 262 -11.04 27.04 -3.26
CA LYS A 262 -10.40 27.57 -2.06
C LYS A 262 -9.41 26.57 -1.50
N ASP A 263 -8.22 27.04 -1.15
CA ASP A 263 -7.16 26.28 -0.48
C ASP A 263 -6.86 24.92 -1.13
N VAL A 264 -6.56 24.92 -2.44
CA VAL A 264 -6.16 23.72 -3.18
C VAL A 264 -4.64 23.73 -3.33
N ARG A 265 -3.96 22.84 -2.61
CA ARG A 265 -2.49 22.76 -2.58
C ARG A 265 -2.00 21.33 -2.73
N PHE A 266 -1.18 21.06 -3.73
CA PHE A 266 -0.56 19.74 -3.92
C PHE A 266 0.61 19.82 -4.90
N ASP A 267 1.49 18.83 -4.84
CA ASP A 267 2.62 18.66 -5.75
C ASP A 267 2.44 17.41 -6.61
N VAL A 268 3.00 17.45 -7.82
CA VAL A 268 3.02 16.33 -8.77
C VAL A 268 4.46 16.07 -9.21
N GLU A 269 4.89 14.83 -9.04
CA GLU A 269 6.21 14.33 -9.40
C GLU A 269 6.30 14.05 -10.92
N ALA A 270 7.53 14.12 -11.45
CA ALA A 270 7.79 13.78 -12.84
C ALA A 270 7.44 12.31 -13.14
N GLY A 271 6.69 12.05 -14.21
CA GLY A 271 6.24 10.71 -14.58
C GLY A 271 5.14 10.13 -13.70
N ALA A 272 4.44 10.95 -12.90
CA ALA A 272 3.30 10.52 -12.11
C ALA A 272 2.00 10.51 -12.93
N LEU A 273 1.16 9.51 -12.70
CA LEU A 273 -0.23 9.42 -13.14
C LEU A 273 -1.17 9.78 -11.98
N VAL A 274 -1.82 10.94 -12.07
CA VAL A 274 -2.64 11.53 -11.00
C VAL A 274 -4.12 11.51 -11.38
N ALA A 275 -4.95 10.94 -10.52
CA ALA A 275 -6.40 11.01 -10.62
C ALA A 275 -6.92 12.27 -9.91
N ILE A 276 -7.73 13.07 -10.60
CA ILE A 276 -8.49 14.17 -10.01
C ILE A 276 -9.93 13.70 -9.86
N LEU A 277 -10.33 13.49 -8.61
CA LEU A 277 -11.64 12.99 -8.22
C LEU A 277 -12.43 14.07 -7.48
N GLY A 278 -13.72 13.83 -7.28
CA GLY A 278 -14.55 14.75 -6.50
C GLY A 278 -16.00 14.84 -6.96
N THR A 279 -16.85 15.36 -6.09
CA THR A 279 -18.30 15.47 -6.34
C THR A 279 -18.59 16.35 -7.56
N SER A 280 -19.78 16.20 -8.15
CA SER A 280 -20.22 17.09 -9.23
C SER A 280 -20.17 18.56 -8.78
N GLY A 281 -19.60 19.42 -9.62
CA GLY A 281 -19.43 20.84 -9.33
C GLY A 281 -18.39 21.17 -8.24
N ALA A 282 -17.52 20.23 -7.84
CA ALA A 282 -16.40 20.50 -6.93
C ALA A 282 -15.24 21.31 -7.58
N GLY A 283 -15.35 21.63 -8.87
CA GLY A 283 -14.36 22.46 -9.58
C GLY A 283 -13.19 21.70 -10.22
N LYS A 284 -13.33 20.38 -10.50
CA LYS A 284 -12.30 19.55 -11.15
C LYS A 284 -11.79 20.14 -12.46
N THR A 285 -12.67 20.41 -13.43
CA THR A 285 -12.32 21.04 -14.71
C THR A 285 -11.78 22.47 -14.52
N THR A 286 -12.29 23.21 -13.53
CA THR A 286 -11.75 24.53 -13.17
C THR A 286 -10.31 24.44 -12.67
N LEU A 287 -9.98 23.44 -11.85
CA LEU A 287 -8.63 23.17 -11.39
C LEU A 287 -7.72 22.79 -12.58
N LEU A 288 -8.15 21.83 -13.40
CA LEU A 288 -7.39 21.35 -14.55
C LEU A 288 -7.05 22.49 -15.53
N THR A 289 -8.03 23.32 -15.87
CA THR A 289 -7.87 24.45 -16.79
C THR A 289 -7.08 25.62 -16.19
N ALA A 290 -7.09 25.79 -14.87
CA ALA A 290 -6.23 26.75 -14.18
C ALA A 290 -4.76 26.31 -14.22
N ILE A 291 -4.47 25.04 -13.90
CA ILE A 291 -3.10 24.50 -13.90
C ILE A 291 -2.52 24.49 -15.31
N ASN A 292 -3.32 24.10 -16.31
CA ASN A 292 -2.89 24.08 -17.71
C ASN A 292 -2.83 25.48 -18.37
N GLY A 293 -3.10 26.56 -17.63
CA GLY A 293 -2.99 27.93 -18.14
C GLY A 293 -4.12 28.39 -19.06
N MET A 294 -5.14 27.57 -19.32
CA MET A 294 -6.28 27.94 -20.18
C MET A 294 -7.25 28.92 -19.52
N ASN A 295 -7.40 28.85 -18.19
CA ASN A 295 -8.31 29.71 -17.43
C ASN A 295 -7.67 30.20 -16.12
N VAL A 296 -6.71 31.11 -16.26
CA VAL A 296 -5.95 31.70 -15.13
C VAL A 296 -6.60 32.93 -14.49
N ALA A 297 -7.61 33.53 -15.14
CA ALA A 297 -8.23 34.77 -14.66
C ALA A 297 -8.84 34.61 -13.25
N GLY A 298 -8.46 35.44 -12.29
CA GLY A 298 -8.99 35.34 -10.92
C GLY A 298 -8.44 34.16 -10.10
N VAL A 299 -7.32 33.55 -10.52
CA VAL A 299 -6.50 32.70 -9.64
C VAL A 299 -5.71 33.60 -8.69
N ASP A 300 -5.86 33.36 -7.39
CA ASP A 300 -5.01 33.89 -6.31
C ASP A 300 -4.18 32.72 -5.75
N GLY A 301 -2.86 32.85 -5.81
CA GLY A 301 -1.93 31.76 -5.53
C GLY A 301 -0.77 31.70 -6.52
N SER A 302 -0.09 30.55 -6.56
CA SER A 302 1.00 30.25 -7.48
C SER A 302 0.85 28.86 -8.09
N ILE A 303 1.31 28.71 -9.33
CA ILE A 303 1.45 27.42 -9.99
C ILE A 303 2.83 27.40 -10.64
N THR A 304 3.70 26.50 -10.20
CA THR A 304 5.07 26.43 -10.70
C THR A 304 5.33 25.12 -11.44
N TYR A 305 6.12 25.18 -12.52
CA TYR A 305 6.65 24.03 -13.23
C TYR A 305 8.18 24.02 -13.12
N GLN A 306 8.76 22.95 -12.56
CA GLN A 306 10.20 22.87 -12.26
C GLN A 306 10.74 24.09 -11.48
N GLY A 307 9.91 24.67 -10.61
CA GLY A 307 10.22 25.86 -9.84
C GLY A 307 9.97 27.20 -10.56
N GLU A 308 9.68 27.19 -11.85
CA GLU A 308 9.35 28.38 -12.63
C GLU A 308 7.87 28.75 -12.51
N GLU A 309 7.57 30.02 -12.21
CA GLU A 309 6.19 30.50 -12.06
C GLU A 309 5.46 30.57 -13.41
N LEU A 310 4.35 29.83 -13.51
CA LEU A 310 3.54 29.76 -14.73
C LEU A 310 2.56 30.92 -14.87
N LEU A 311 2.06 31.43 -13.74
CA LEU A 311 1.06 32.47 -13.74
C LEU A 311 1.71 33.84 -13.99
N ASN A 312 1.03 34.68 -14.79
CA ASN A 312 1.38 36.10 -14.97
C ASN A 312 2.79 36.38 -15.51
N SER A 313 3.42 35.42 -16.20
CA SER A 313 4.74 35.60 -16.82
C SER A 313 4.75 35.14 -18.29
N ARG A 314 5.54 35.85 -19.13
CA ARG A 314 5.71 35.46 -20.54
C ARG A 314 6.41 34.11 -20.66
N ALA A 315 7.46 33.91 -19.85
CA ALA A 315 8.21 32.66 -19.78
C ALA A 315 7.31 31.48 -19.36
N GLY A 316 6.44 31.68 -18.37
CA GLY A 316 5.45 30.69 -17.95
C GLY A 316 4.45 30.34 -19.06
N ALA A 317 3.94 31.34 -19.78
CA ALA A 317 3.06 31.11 -20.92
C ALA A 317 3.76 30.35 -22.08
N ASP A 318 5.05 30.62 -22.31
CA ASP A 318 5.87 29.88 -23.27
C ASP A 318 6.09 28.43 -22.82
N LEU A 319 6.39 28.20 -21.53
CA LEU A 319 6.52 26.85 -20.95
C LEU A 319 5.23 26.05 -21.08
N ILE A 320 4.08 26.62 -20.73
CA ILE A 320 2.77 25.97 -20.90
C ILE A 320 2.58 25.57 -22.37
N ARG A 321 2.77 26.51 -23.31
CA ARG A 321 2.62 26.23 -24.75
C ARG A 321 3.54 25.12 -25.23
N GLN A 322 4.76 25.03 -24.71
CA GLN A 322 5.74 24.03 -25.15
C GLN A 322 5.51 22.67 -24.50
N LYS A 323 5.28 22.65 -23.18
CA LYS A 323 5.35 21.44 -22.34
C LYS A 323 3.99 20.82 -22.05
N PHE A 324 2.90 21.59 -22.05
CA PHE A 324 1.60 21.09 -21.59
C PHE A 324 0.66 20.77 -22.76
N GLY A 325 -0.11 19.70 -22.61
CA GLY A 325 -1.16 19.28 -23.54
C GLY A 325 -2.49 19.11 -22.82
N TYR A 326 -3.59 19.49 -23.49
CA TYR A 326 -4.95 19.34 -22.97
C TYR A 326 -5.77 18.45 -23.88
N VAL A 327 -6.42 17.44 -23.30
CA VAL A 327 -7.36 16.57 -24.02
C VAL A 327 -8.76 16.79 -23.45
N PRO A 328 -9.68 17.40 -24.20
CA PRO A 328 -11.03 17.64 -23.74
C PRO A 328 -11.85 16.34 -23.68
N GLN A 329 -12.96 16.39 -22.93
CA GLN A 329 -13.94 15.31 -22.87
C GLN A 329 -14.55 15.01 -24.25
N GLN A 330 -14.75 16.03 -25.07
CA GLN A 330 -15.42 15.95 -26.38
C GLN A 330 -14.70 15.02 -27.35
N ASN A 331 -15.48 14.24 -28.10
CA ASN A 331 -14.96 13.34 -29.11
C ASN A 331 -14.53 14.08 -30.39
N ILE A 332 -13.81 13.37 -31.25
CA ILE A 332 -13.42 13.84 -32.58
C ILE A 332 -14.68 14.15 -33.38
N GLY A 333 -14.80 15.39 -33.87
CA GLY A 333 -15.92 15.86 -34.68
C GLY A 333 -16.15 15.01 -35.93
N GLU A 334 -17.40 14.87 -36.36
CA GLU A 334 -17.82 13.99 -37.47
C GLU A 334 -17.04 14.27 -38.76
N ASP A 335 -16.72 15.54 -39.02
CA ASP A 335 -15.92 16.02 -40.16
C ASP A 335 -14.52 15.37 -40.22
N ARG A 336 -13.95 15.05 -39.06
CA ARG A 336 -12.62 14.46 -38.92
C ARG A 336 -12.65 12.94 -38.79
N GLN A 337 -13.81 12.34 -38.50
CA GLN A 337 -13.91 10.90 -38.30
C GLN A 337 -13.68 10.08 -39.59
N VAL A 338 -13.81 10.71 -40.76
CA VAL A 338 -13.51 10.11 -42.08
C VAL A 338 -12.00 10.00 -42.36
N LEU A 339 -11.17 10.73 -41.61
CA LEU A 339 -9.72 10.69 -41.75
C LEU A 339 -9.13 9.42 -41.16
N THR A 340 -7.99 8.97 -41.70
CA THR A 340 -7.22 7.89 -41.08
C THR A 340 -6.52 8.39 -39.83
N VAL A 341 -6.27 7.49 -38.86
CA VAL A 341 -5.55 7.81 -37.62
C VAL A 341 -4.20 8.48 -37.93
N GLU A 342 -3.42 7.91 -38.84
CA GLU A 342 -2.13 8.47 -39.26
C GLU A 342 -2.26 9.87 -39.82
N TYR A 343 -3.24 10.10 -40.69
CA TYR A 343 -3.43 11.40 -41.33
C TYR A 343 -3.81 12.47 -40.30
N TYR A 344 -4.68 12.12 -39.36
CA TYR A 344 -5.13 13.03 -38.31
C TYR A 344 -3.99 13.41 -37.33
N LEU A 345 -3.16 12.45 -36.94
CA LEU A 345 -1.95 12.72 -36.15
C LEU A 345 -0.91 13.52 -36.96
N SER A 346 -0.78 13.24 -38.25
CA SER A 346 0.11 13.98 -39.16
C SER A 346 -0.33 15.45 -39.35
N PHE A 347 -1.63 15.72 -39.36
CA PHE A 347 -2.15 17.08 -39.36
C PHE A 347 -1.83 17.79 -38.05
N SER A 348 -2.05 17.10 -36.92
CA SER A 348 -1.80 17.63 -35.57
C SER A 348 -0.32 18.00 -35.35
N VAL A 349 0.62 17.15 -35.78
CA VAL A 349 2.05 17.43 -35.61
C VAL A 349 2.51 18.63 -36.43
N LYS A 350 2.01 18.79 -37.67
CA LYS A 350 2.35 19.94 -38.52
C LYS A 350 1.84 21.26 -37.93
N ALA A 351 0.64 21.23 -37.33
CA ALA A 351 0.05 22.41 -36.70
C ALA A 351 0.82 22.83 -35.43
N LYS A 352 1.32 21.85 -34.66
CA LYS A 352 1.97 22.11 -33.36
C LYS A 352 3.48 22.30 -33.42
N LEU A 353 4.15 21.71 -34.41
CA LEU A 353 5.59 21.78 -34.62
C LEU A 353 5.90 22.28 -36.03
N PRO A 354 5.60 23.56 -36.36
CA PRO A 354 5.86 24.07 -37.71
C PRO A 354 7.36 24.06 -38.02
N HIS A 355 7.69 24.13 -39.32
CA HIS A 355 9.06 24.19 -39.84
C HIS A 355 9.94 22.96 -39.58
N ARG A 356 9.34 21.77 -39.47
CA ARG A 356 10.07 20.49 -39.46
C ARG A 356 10.03 19.78 -40.82
N SER A 357 10.99 18.91 -41.04
CA SER A 357 11.05 18.06 -42.24
C SER A 357 9.95 17.00 -42.24
N HIS A 358 9.60 16.51 -43.43
CA HIS A 358 8.60 15.43 -43.54
C HIS A 358 9.01 14.17 -42.76
N LYS A 359 10.31 13.85 -42.74
CA LYS A 359 10.88 12.72 -42.00
C LYS A 359 10.69 12.87 -40.49
N GLU A 360 10.93 14.06 -39.93
CA GLU A 360 10.69 14.34 -38.51
C GLU A 360 9.20 14.19 -38.14
N TYR A 361 8.28 14.69 -38.98
CA TYR A 361 6.86 14.51 -38.75
C TYR A 361 6.45 13.03 -38.72
N GLN A 362 6.89 12.25 -39.72
CA GLN A 362 6.59 10.81 -39.77
C GLN A 362 7.17 10.08 -38.56
N GLN A 363 8.38 10.42 -38.12
CA GLN A 363 9.01 9.82 -36.96
C GLN A 363 8.20 10.08 -35.69
N ARG A 364 7.75 11.33 -35.47
CA ARG A 364 6.89 11.68 -34.32
C ARG A 364 5.57 10.91 -34.36
N VAL A 365 4.91 10.85 -35.51
CA VAL A 365 3.66 10.09 -35.67
C VAL A 365 3.87 8.60 -35.38
N ASN A 366 4.96 8.00 -35.89
CA ASN A 366 5.29 6.59 -35.64
C ASN A 366 5.51 6.31 -34.15
N GLN A 367 6.28 7.16 -33.46
CA GLN A 367 6.52 7.04 -32.02
C GLN A 367 5.22 7.15 -31.23
N THR A 368 4.37 8.13 -31.54
CA THR A 368 3.08 8.31 -30.87
C THR A 368 2.15 7.12 -31.09
N LEU A 369 2.10 6.55 -32.30
CA LEU A 369 1.30 5.34 -32.58
C LEU A 369 1.77 4.14 -31.75
N GLN A 370 3.08 4.00 -31.54
CA GLN A 370 3.64 2.92 -30.71
C GLN A 370 3.32 3.13 -29.22
N MET A 371 3.57 4.33 -28.69
CA MET A 371 3.30 4.67 -27.28
C MET A 371 1.82 4.46 -26.87
N LEU A 372 0.91 4.59 -27.83
CA LEU A 372 -0.54 4.49 -27.62
C LEU A 372 -1.14 3.16 -28.07
N ASP A 373 -0.32 2.18 -28.44
CA ASP A 373 -0.77 0.89 -29.00
C ASP A 373 -1.74 1.05 -30.21
N LEU A 374 -1.56 2.10 -31.01
CA LEU A 374 -2.41 2.44 -32.17
C LEU A 374 -1.83 1.97 -33.50
N THR A 375 -0.67 1.30 -33.51
CA THR A 375 0.01 0.86 -34.73
C THR A 375 -0.89 0.02 -35.64
N ALA A 376 -1.69 -0.89 -35.09
CA ALA A 376 -2.63 -1.72 -35.85
C ALA A 376 -3.78 -0.91 -36.48
N CYS A 377 -4.11 0.24 -35.92
CA CYS A 377 -5.21 1.10 -36.34
C CYS A 377 -4.76 2.29 -37.19
N ARG A 378 -3.46 2.41 -37.46
CA ARG A 378 -2.81 3.49 -38.23
C ARG A 378 -3.59 3.90 -39.49
N LYS A 379 -3.98 2.92 -40.31
CA LYS A 379 -4.65 3.13 -41.60
C LYS A 379 -6.18 3.09 -41.52
N LYS A 380 -6.75 2.75 -40.35
CA LYS A 380 -8.21 2.76 -40.15
C LYS A 380 -8.70 4.20 -40.15
N GLN A 381 -9.91 4.41 -40.66
CA GLN A 381 -10.63 5.66 -40.40
C GLN A 381 -10.96 5.75 -38.91
N ILE A 382 -10.97 6.96 -38.36
CA ILE A 382 -11.23 7.18 -36.93
C ILE A 382 -12.62 6.63 -36.54
N ARG A 383 -13.64 6.78 -37.40
CA ARG A 383 -14.97 6.18 -37.19
C ARG A 383 -14.98 4.65 -37.09
N GLN A 384 -13.94 3.98 -37.58
CA GLN A 384 -13.80 2.51 -37.53
C GLN A 384 -13.02 2.04 -36.31
N CYS A 385 -12.47 2.97 -35.51
CA CYS A 385 -11.78 2.66 -34.27
C CYS A 385 -12.78 2.50 -33.12
N SER A 386 -12.47 1.64 -32.16
CA SER A 386 -13.24 1.53 -30.91
C SER A 386 -13.20 2.85 -30.12
N GLY A 387 -14.15 3.06 -29.21
CA GLY A 387 -14.17 4.28 -28.38
C GLY A 387 -12.85 4.51 -27.63
N GLY A 388 -12.27 3.46 -27.05
CA GLY A 388 -10.96 3.54 -26.38
C GLY A 388 -9.81 3.88 -27.33
N GLU A 389 -9.83 3.34 -28.55
CA GLU A 389 -8.86 3.71 -29.59
C GLU A 389 -9.02 5.18 -30.00
N GLN A 390 -10.25 5.66 -30.22
CA GLN A 390 -10.50 7.06 -30.54
C GLN A 390 -10.02 8.00 -29.42
N ARG A 391 -10.21 7.62 -28.15
CA ARG A 391 -9.66 8.39 -27.02
C ARG A 391 -8.14 8.43 -27.02
N ARG A 392 -7.49 7.29 -27.29
CA ARG A 392 -6.03 7.25 -27.46
C ARG A 392 -5.57 8.11 -28.63
N VAL A 393 -6.30 8.12 -29.75
CA VAL A 393 -6.01 9.03 -30.88
C VAL A 393 -6.06 10.49 -30.42
N MET A 394 -7.03 10.87 -29.59
CA MET A 394 -7.12 12.22 -29.03
C MET A 394 -5.91 12.58 -28.16
N ILE A 395 -5.49 11.68 -27.27
CA ILE A 395 -4.27 11.84 -26.48
C ILE A 395 -3.04 11.98 -27.40
N GLY A 396 -3.02 11.20 -28.49
CA GLY A 396 -2.00 11.27 -29.53
C GLY A 396 -1.83 12.65 -30.16
N THR A 397 -2.91 13.43 -30.29
CA THR A 397 -2.81 14.78 -30.85
C THR A 397 -1.97 15.73 -30.00
N GLU A 398 -1.87 15.50 -28.69
CA GLU A 398 -0.96 16.21 -27.80
C GLU A 398 0.44 15.57 -27.82
N LEU A 399 0.53 14.24 -27.74
CA LEU A 399 1.81 13.53 -27.68
C LEU A 399 2.68 13.66 -28.94
N VAL A 400 2.11 13.88 -30.12
CA VAL A 400 2.91 14.12 -31.34
C VAL A 400 3.80 15.36 -31.23
N ALA A 401 3.43 16.32 -30.36
CA ALA A 401 4.21 17.51 -30.06
C ALA A 401 5.13 17.34 -28.84
N ASP A 402 5.28 16.12 -28.33
CA ASP A 402 6.13 15.74 -27.20
C ASP A 402 5.81 16.50 -25.91
N LYS A 403 4.53 16.73 -25.65
CA LYS A 403 4.09 17.30 -24.37
C LYS A 403 4.56 16.42 -23.23
N GLU A 404 5.06 17.07 -22.19
CA GLU A 404 5.62 16.44 -21.00
C GLU A 404 4.55 16.26 -19.93
N VAL A 405 3.64 17.23 -19.82
CA VAL A 405 2.47 17.17 -18.93
C VAL A 405 1.20 17.08 -19.75
N LEU A 406 0.36 16.10 -19.45
CA LEU A 406 -0.94 15.91 -20.09
C LEU A 406 -2.06 16.13 -19.08
N PHE A 407 -3.04 16.94 -19.47
CA PHE A 407 -4.26 17.20 -18.72
C PHE A 407 -5.43 16.56 -19.47
N LEU A 408 -6.05 15.55 -18.87
CA LEU A 408 -7.12 14.77 -19.48
C LEU A 408 -8.44 15.06 -18.75
N ASP A 409 -9.41 15.61 -19.46
CA ASP A 409 -10.74 15.93 -18.92
C ASP A 409 -11.70 14.79 -19.24
N GLU A 410 -11.96 13.91 -18.28
CA GLU A 410 -12.88 12.77 -18.38
C GLU A 410 -12.56 11.83 -19.56
N PRO A 411 -11.32 11.31 -19.67
CA PRO A 411 -10.93 10.47 -20.81
C PRO A 411 -11.65 9.11 -20.81
N ASP A 412 -12.18 8.68 -19.68
CA ASP A 412 -12.96 7.45 -19.48
C ASP A 412 -14.46 7.60 -19.80
N ALA A 413 -14.93 8.82 -20.04
CA ALA A 413 -16.35 9.09 -20.30
C ALA A 413 -16.83 8.37 -21.57
N GLY A 414 -17.92 7.62 -21.42
CA GLY A 414 -18.58 6.89 -22.53
C GLY A 414 -17.87 5.61 -22.97
N LEU A 415 -16.85 5.14 -22.23
CA LEU A 415 -16.16 3.87 -22.51
C LEU A 415 -16.74 2.71 -21.69
N ASP A 416 -16.83 1.54 -22.31
CA ASP A 416 -17.15 0.29 -21.61
C ASP A 416 -16.00 -0.12 -20.66
N PRO A 417 -16.27 -0.92 -19.60
CA PRO A 417 -15.27 -1.27 -18.58
C PRO A 417 -13.95 -1.83 -19.15
N GLY A 418 -14.01 -2.77 -20.10
CA GLY A 418 -12.81 -3.34 -20.73
C GLY A 418 -11.98 -2.32 -21.52
N MET A 419 -12.62 -1.29 -22.08
CA MET A 419 -11.93 -0.21 -22.79
C MET A 419 -11.27 0.77 -21.81
N LYS A 420 -11.91 1.06 -20.67
CA LYS A 420 -11.32 1.86 -19.59
C LYS A 420 -10.06 1.22 -19.03
N ASP A 421 -10.09 -0.08 -18.76
CA ASP A 421 -8.93 -0.84 -18.32
C ASP A 421 -7.74 -0.70 -19.27
N SER A 422 -8.01 -0.87 -20.57
CA SER A 422 -6.99 -0.74 -21.62
C SER A 422 -6.45 0.69 -21.71
N LEU A 423 -7.31 1.70 -21.52
CA LEU A 423 -6.91 3.10 -21.50
C LEU A 423 -6.02 3.42 -20.30
N PHE A 424 -6.44 3.09 -19.08
CA PHE A 424 -5.69 3.40 -17.87
C PHE A 424 -4.34 2.69 -17.82
N LYS A 425 -4.26 1.41 -18.23
CA LYS A 425 -2.97 0.71 -18.38
C LYS A 425 -2.06 1.35 -19.45
N ASN A 426 -2.63 1.96 -20.48
CA ASN A 426 -1.84 2.71 -21.45
C ASN A 426 -1.36 4.05 -20.85
N LEU A 427 -2.19 4.77 -20.10
CA LEU A 427 -1.78 5.98 -19.39
C LEU A 427 -0.69 5.70 -18.35
N GLN A 428 -0.78 4.59 -17.62
CA GLN A 428 0.22 4.18 -16.64
C GLN A 428 1.57 3.93 -17.34
N ARG A 429 1.59 3.19 -18.46
CA ARG A 429 2.81 2.99 -19.27
C ARG A 429 3.36 4.29 -19.85
N LEU A 430 2.51 5.21 -20.32
CA LEU A 430 2.95 6.54 -20.74
C LEU A 430 3.66 7.29 -19.61
N ALA A 431 3.18 7.15 -18.38
CA ALA A 431 3.77 7.80 -17.24
C ALA A 431 5.08 7.14 -16.79
N HIS A 432 5.05 5.81 -16.63
CA HIS A 432 6.12 5.02 -16.05
C HIS A 432 7.27 4.75 -17.03
N ASP A 433 6.94 4.34 -18.26
CA ASP A 433 7.94 3.92 -19.26
C ASP A 433 8.41 5.09 -20.13
N HIS A 434 7.51 6.05 -20.38
CA HIS A 434 7.79 7.20 -21.26
C HIS A 434 7.96 8.53 -20.51
N GLY A 435 7.89 8.52 -19.17
CA GLY A 435 8.18 9.67 -18.31
C GLY A 435 7.19 10.83 -18.44
N LYS A 436 5.98 10.60 -18.93
CA LYS A 436 4.94 11.64 -19.06
C LYS A 436 4.27 11.88 -17.70
N THR A 437 4.06 13.12 -17.31
CA THR A 437 3.23 13.43 -16.14
C THR A 437 1.79 13.63 -16.60
N ILE A 438 0.84 12.95 -15.98
CA ILE A 438 -0.55 12.94 -16.44
C ILE A 438 -1.47 13.29 -15.26
N LEU A 439 -2.33 14.29 -15.44
CA LEU A 439 -3.41 14.61 -14.53
C LEU A 439 -4.73 14.35 -15.25
N ALA A 440 -5.51 13.37 -14.78
CA ALA A 440 -6.76 12.97 -15.40
C ALA A 440 -7.93 13.15 -14.44
N ILE A 441 -8.96 13.88 -14.88
CA ILE A 441 -10.27 13.84 -14.20
C ILE A 441 -10.91 12.53 -14.60
N VAL A 442 -11.20 11.67 -13.63
CA VAL A 442 -11.88 10.39 -13.87
C VAL A 442 -13.11 10.27 -12.98
N HIS A 443 -14.11 9.54 -13.46
CA HIS A 443 -15.33 9.25 -12.68
C HIS A 443 -15.36 7.81 -12.22
N ASP A 444 -14.72 6.93 -12.97
CA ASP A 444 -14.59 5.53 -12.60
C ASP A 444 -13.48 5.34 -11.57
N VAL A 445 -13.86 4.85 -10.39
CA VAL A 445 -12.93 4.55 -9.30
C VAL A 445 -12.61 3.07 -9.18
N GLU A 446 -13.20 2.20 -10.03
CA GLU A 446 -12.90 0.76 -10.02
C GLU A 446 -11.44 0.46 -10.39
N LYS A 447 -10.79 1.38 -11.10
CA LYS A 447 -9.39 1.28 -11.56
C LYS A 447 -8.51 2.38 -10.99
N ILE A 448 -8.88 2.88 -9.81
CA ILE A 448 -8.10 3.91 -9.13
C ILE A 448 -6.71 3.40 -8.72
N ASP A 449 -6.55 2.08 -8.60
CA ASP A 449 -5.31 1.35 -8.38
C ASP A 449 -4.27 1.53 -9.50
N CYS A 450 -4.66 1.98 -10.69
CA CYS A 450 -3.73 2.30 -11.78
C CYS A 450 -3.01 3.65 -11.58
N PHE A 451 -3.47 4.48 -10.63
CA PHE A 451 -2.97 5.83 -10.41
C PHE A 451 -1.96 5.87 -9.26
N ASP A 452 -0.94 6.71 -9.41
CA ASP A 452 0.09 6.88 -8.39
C ASP A 452 -0.39 7.80 -7.25
N LYS A 453 -1.27 8.76 -7.59
CA LYS A 453 -1.76 9.77 -6.65
C LYS A 453 -3.21 10.15 -6.95
N VAL A 454 -3.96 10.44 -5.90
CA VAL A 454 -5.33 10.94 -5.95
C VAL A 454 -5.39 12.35 -5.37
N VAL A 455 -6.01 13.25 -6.11
CA VAL A 455 -6.41 14.59 -5.68
C VAL A 455 -7.92 14.60 -5.60
N PHE A 456 -8.48 14.53 -4.39
CA PHE A 456 -9.92 14.48 -4.20
C PHE A 456 -10.47 15.87 -3.82
N LEU A 457 -11.34 16.43 -4.67
CA LEU A 457 -12.03 17.70 -4.42
C LEU A 457 -13.44 17.48 -3.84
N GLN A 458 -13.76 18.18 -2.76
CA GLN A 458 -15.10 18.23 -2.18
C GLN A 458 -15.69 19.63 -2.31
N LYS A 459 -16.98 19.71 -2.62
CA LYS A 459 -17.73 20.97 -2.63
C LYS A 459 -18.26 21.27 -1.23
N ARG A 460 -17.77 22.33 -0.58
CA ARG A 460 -18.26 22.83 0.73
C ARG A 460 -18.74 24.27 0.60
N GLY A 461 -19.99 24.54 0.98
CA GLY A 461 -20.58 25.89 0.89
C GLY A 461 -20.57 26.49 -0.53
N GLY A 462 -20.71 25.65 -1.56
CA GLY A 462 -20.67 26.08 -2.97
C GLY A 462 -19.27 26.24 -3.58
N VAL A 463 -18.20 26.03 -2.79
CA VAL A 463 -16.80 26.21 -3.19
C VAL A 463 -16.06 24.87 -3.15
N GLY A 464 -15.25 24.58 -4.17
CA GLY A 464 -14.38 23.40 -4.21
C GLY A 464 -13.16 23.54 -3.32
N ARG A 465 -12.83 22.48 -2.56
CA ARG A 465 -11.65 22.40 -1.70
C ARG A 465 -11.00 21.02 -1.82
N LEU A 466 -9.69 20.95 -1.58
CA LEU A 466 -9.01 19.67 -1.43
C LEU A 466 -9.48 18.99 -0.15
N ALA A 467 -9.99 17.77 -0.26
CA ALA A 467 -10.41 16.95 0.87
C ALA A 467 -9.37 15.88 1.20
N TYR A 468 -8.87 15.18 0.18
CA TYR A 468 -7.87 14.13 0.34
C TYR A 468 -6.77 14.25 -0.71
N LEU A 469 -5.55 13.87 -0.32
CA LEU A 469 -4.37 13.85 -1.16
C LEU A 469 -3.46 12.71 -0.72
N GLY A 470 -3.11 11.81 -1.64
CA GLY A 470 -2.20 10.71 -1.33
C GLY A 470 -2.21 9.65 -2.41
N THR A 471 -1.64 8.49 -2.12
CA THR A 471 -1.89 7.29 -2.94
C THR A 471 -3.37 6.89 -2.82
N PRO A 472 -3.93 6.14 -3.78
CA PRO A 472 -5.30 5.63 -3.68
C PRO A 472 -5.60 4.97 -2.33
N GLU A 473 -4.66 4.22 -1.78
CA GLU A 473 -4.80 3.50 -0.52
C GLU A 473 -4.76 4.43 0.68
N ALA A 474 -3.82 5.39 0.70
CA ALA A 474 -3.77 6.39 1.76
C ALA A 474 -5.07 7.19 1.83
N VAL A 475 -5.63 7.55 0.67
CA VAL A 475 -6.92 8.25 0.60
C VAL A 475 -8.07 7.36 1.04
N ALA A 476 -8.06 6.07 0.68
CA ALA A 476 -9.08 5.12 1.10
C ALA A 476 -9.06 4.93 2.63
N ASP A 477 -7.88 4.69 3.20
CA ASP A 477 -7.65 4.51 4.62
C ASP A 477 -8.04 5.76 5.43
N GLU A 478 -7.65 6.95 4.97
CA GLU A 478 -8.01 8.23 5.60
C GLU A 478 -9.52 8.46 5.58
N ALA A 479 -10.20 8.07 4.49
CA ALA A 479 -11.65 8.14 4.38
C ALA A 479 -12.39 7.00 5.12
N GLY A 480 -11.66 6.07 5.76
CA GLY A 480 -12.21 4.94 6.50
C GLY A 480 -12.88 3.88 5.62
N VAL A 481 -12.49 3.78 4.35
CA VAL A 481 -13.03 2.80 3.39
C VAL A 481 -11.90 1.96 2.80
N GLY A 482 -12.15 0.67 2.53
CA GLY A 482 -11.20 -0.12 1.76
C GLY A 482 -11.15 0.34 0.30
N LEU A 483 -10.02 0.12 -0.40
CA LEU A 483 -9.86 0.49 -1.81
C LEU A 483 -10.96 -0.10 -2.72
N GLU A 484 -11.41 -1.33 -2.45
CA GLU A 484 -12.51 -1.96 -3.19
C GLU A 484 -13.86 -1.24 -3.04
N ASN A 485 -13.97 -0.37 -2.03
CA ASN A 485 -15.14 0.46 -1.76
C ASN A 485 -14.81 1.95 -1.91
N PHE A 486 -13.82 2.32 -2.73
CA PHE A 486 -13.41 3.72 -2.94
C PHE A 486 -14.57 4.62 -3.40
N SER A 487 -15.56 4.05 -4.10
CA SER A 487 -16.79 4.74 -4.49
C SER A 487 -17.63 5.23 -3.30
N ARG A 488 -17.48 4.62 -2.11
CA ARG A 488 -18.19 5.05 -0.90
C ARG A 488 -17.63 6.35 -0.31
N ILE A 489 -16.44 6.79 -0.69
CA ILE A 489 -15.91 8.10 -0.29
C ILE A 489 -16.89 9.21 -0.69
N TYR A 490 -17.51 9.10 -1.87
CA TYR A 490 -18.52 10.05 -2.32
C TYR A 490 -19.75 10.09 -1.39
N GLN A 491 -20.15 8.96 -0.82
CA GLN A 491 -21.32 8.85 0.07
C GLN A 491 -21.03 9.40 1.47
N ASN A 492 -19.87 9.09 2.04
CA ASN A 492 -19.48 9.57 3.37
C ASN A 492 -19.39 11.10 3.39
N LEU A 493 -18.89 11.70 2.31
CA LEU A 493 -18.72 13.14 2.19
C LEU A 493 -20.02 13.90 1.88
N GLU A 494 -21.09 13.23 1.44
CA GLU A 494 -22.41 13.85 1.28
C GLU A 494 -23.20 13.93 2.59
N GLN A 495 -22.81 13.13 3.59
CA GLN A 495 -23.42 13.12 4.92
C GLN A 495 -22.85 14.24 5.82
N GLU A 496 -21.67 14.78 5.53
CA GLU A 496 -21.06 15.92 6.23
C GLU A 496 -21.57 17.31 5.77
N LYS A 497 -22.77 17.38 5.18
CA LYS A 497 -23.35 18.62 4.62
C LYS A 497 -23.71 19.68 5.66
#